data_AF-A0A433QLX8-F1
#
_entry.id   AF-A0A433QLX8-F1
#
_cell.length_a   1.000
_cell.length_b   1.000
_cell.length_c   1.000
_cell.angle_alpha   90.00
_cell.angle_beta   90.00
_cell.angle_gamma   90.00
#
_symmetry.space_group_name_H-M   'P 1'
#
loop_
_entity.id
_entity.type
_entity.pdbx_description
1 polymer ?
#
loop_
_entity_poly.entity_id
_entity_poly.type
_entity_poly.pdbx_seq_one_letter_code
_entity_poly.pdbx_strand_id
1 'polypeptide(L)'
;MSYYSKHIPFVPTQQSQSSPQPPHQPDTHSVADFYSALLSTNTVSQSQHPPPPPTIWCPACELHVPVSSYERHLRGTTHLVSKTSEAPIPDVLTLNEANRGFQMLRAQGWEYDQGLGADGQGRRHPISTRLKNDRLGLGAKRNKRVVTHSHYEIVNTPTRSTLPEVKKPNRREIVAREKRDREERLAMIAYMNR
;
A
#
# COMPACT_ATOMS: atom_id res chain seq x y z
N MET A 1 6.41 6.89 -16.64
CA MET A 1 7.36 6.47 -15.59
C MET A 1 6.75 5.27 -14.86
N SER A 2 7.16 4.06 -15.24
CA SER A 2 6.65 2.80 -14.66
C SER A 2 7.64 2.32 -13.60
N TYR A 3 7.26 2.40 -12.33
CA TYR A 3 8.10 1.99 -11.21
C TYR A 3 7.90 0.49 -10.95
N TYR A 4 8.96 -0.28 -11.23
CA TYR A 4 9.31 -1.62 -10.72
C TYR A 4 8.20 -2.68 -10.64
N SER A 5 8.10 -3.52 -11.68
CA SER A 5 7.82 -4.95 -11.50
C SER A 5 9.10 -5.70 -11.87
N LYS A 6 9.97 -5.93 -10.89
CA LYS A 6 11.09 -6.87 -11.04
C LYS A 6 10.57 -8.22 -10.59
N HIS A 7 10.17 -9.06 -11.54
CA HIS A 7 9.88 -10.46 -11.25
C HIS A 7 11.17 -11.14 -10.79
N ILE A 8 11.14 -11.76 -9.61
CA ILE A 8 12.23 -12.61 -9.14
C ILE A 8 12.12 -13.92 -9.93
N PRO A 9 13.14 -14.32 -10.71
CA PRO A 9 13.11 -15.59 -11.40
C PRO A 9 13.17 -16.72 -10.36
N PHE A 10 12.28 -17.70 -10.52
CA PHE A 10 12.33 -18.94 -9.76
C PHE A 10 13.63 -19.68 -10.10
N VAL A 11 14.47 -19.95 -9.09
CA VAL A 11 15.67 -20.78 -9.24
C VAL A 11 15.25 -22.22 -8.96
N PRO A 12 15.18 -23.11 -9.95
CA PRO A 12 14.87 -24.51 -9.72
C PRO A 12 15.99 -25.14 -8.89
N THR A 13 15.61 -25.97 -7.91
CA THR A 13 16.55 -26.74 -7.11
C THR A 13 17.45 -27.56 -8.03
N GLN A 14 18.75 -27.25 -8.06
CA GLN A 14 19.72 -28.14 -8.69
C GLN A 14 19.75 -29.41 -7.84
N GLN A 15 19.26 -30.51 -8.40
CA GLN A 15 19.52 -31.84 -7.88
C GLN A 15 21.03 -32.04 -7.90
N SER A 16 21.69 -31.78 -6.77
CA SER A 16 23.03 -32.28 -6.54
C SER A 16 22.94 -33.80 -6.57
N GLN A 17 23.28 -34.40 -7.71
CA GLN A 17 23.54 -35.82 -7.81
C GLN A 17 24.80 -36.08 -6.98
N SER A 18 24.62 -36.33 -5.68
CA SER A 18 25.65 -36.98 -4.89
C SER A 18 25.77 -38.40 -5.42
N SER A 19 26.84 -38.68 -6.15
CA SER A 19 27.22 -40.04 -6.53
C SER A 19 27.28 -40.93 -5.27
N PRO A 20 26.87 -42.21 -5.34
CA PRO A 20 26.91 -43.09 -4.18
C PRO A 20 28.36 -43.31 -3.74
N GLN A 21 28.69 -42.93 -2.51
CA GLN A 21 29.94 -43.38 -1.89
C GLN A 21 29.85 -44.90 -1.59
N PRO A 22 30.98 -45.63 -1.69
CA PRO A 22 31.02 -47.07 -1.44
C PRO A 22 30.58 -47.43 -0.01
N PRO A 23 30.15 -48.68 0.24
CA PRO A 23 29.58 -49.10 1.50
C PRO A 23 30.68 -49.07 2.58
N HIS A 24 30.68 -48.02 3.40
CA HIS A 24 31.41 -48.04 4.65
C HIS A 24 30.68 -49.00 5.60
N GLN A 25 31.43 -49.97 6.10
CA GLN A 25 30.97 -50.99 7.04
C GLN A 25 30.29 -50.34 8.25
N PRO A 26 29.26 -50.98 8.83
CA PRO A 26 28.50 -50.39 9.91
C PRO A 26 29.35 -50.43 11.18
N ASP A 27 29.95 -49.30 11.53
CA ASP A 27 30.16 -49.01 12.95
C ASP A 27 28.75 -48.91 13.53
N THR A 28 28.34 -49.98 14.22
CA THR A 28 27.00 -50.20 14.80
C THR A 28 26.74 -49.28 15.98
N HIS A 29 26.93 -47.99 15.80
CA HIS A 29 26.33 -47.00 16.65
C HIS A 29 24.93 -46.75 16.09
N SER A 30 23.91 -47.08 16.87
CA SER A 30 22.54 -46.75 16.52
C SER A 30 22.51 -45.28 16.14
N VAL A 31 21.80 -44.90 15.09
CA VAL A 31 21.63 -43.48 14.73
C VAL A 31 21.16 -42.67 15.96
N ALA A 32 20.44 -43.31 16.89
CA ALA A 32 20.08 -42.77 18.19
C ALA A 32 21.29 -42.46 19.10
N ASP A 33 22.34 -43.28 19.10
CA ASP A 33 23.56 -43.04 19.89
C ASP A 33 24.36 -41.88 19.31
N PHE A 34 24.39 -41.72 17.99
CA PHE A 34 25.00 -40.55 17.34
C PHE A 34 24.27 -39.25 17.70
N TYR A 35 22.93 -39.24 17.62
CA TYR A 35 22.14 -38.08 18.05
C TYR A 35 22.26 -37.83 19.56
N SER A 36 22.33 -38.89 20.37
CA SER A 36 22.56 -38.78 21.82
C SER A 36 23.94 -38.23 22.15
N ALA A 37 24.98 -38.60 21.39
CA ALA A 37 26.33 -38.09 21.57
C ALA A 37 26.42 -36.60 21.24
N LEU A 38 25.80 -36.13 20.15
CA LEU A 38 25.74 -34.69 19.81
C LEU A 38 25.05 -33.86 20.90
N LEU A 39 24.01 -34.41 21.53
CA LEU A 39 23.31 -33.77 22.65
C LEU A 39 24.14 -33.83 23.95
N SER A 40 24.97 -34.87 24.12
CA SER A 40 25.77 -35.12 25.33
C SER A 40 27.12 -34.39 25.34
N THR A 41 27.70 -34.07 24.18
CA THR A 41 28.99 -33.36 24.11
C THR A 41 28.93 -31.90 24.59
N ASN A 42 27.76 -31.40 24.98
CA ASN A 42 27.60 -30.07 25.55
C ASN A 42 27.76 -30.03 27.08
N THR A 43 28.28 -31.09 27.70
CA THR A 43 28.55 -31.14 29.14
C THR A 43 30.03 -31.38 29.44
N VAL A 44 30.86 -30.36 29.18
CA VAL A 44 32.11 -30.16 29.93
C VAL A 44 32.11 -28.75 30.54
N SER A 45 31.63 -28.72 31.79
CA SER A 45 32.06 -27.89 32.91
C SER A 45 32.44 -26.42 32.64
N GLN A 46 31.47 -25.52 32.85
CA GLN A 46 31.62 -24.46 33.87
C GLN A 46 30.34 -24.37 34.70
N SER A 47 30.45 -24.84 35.93
CA SER A 47 29.55 -24.61 37.04
C SER A 47 29.60 -23.13 37.46
N GLN A 48 28.90 -22.29 36.73
CA GLN A 48 28.25 -21.09 37.25
C GLN A 48 26.94 -20.94 36.46
N HIS A 49 25.93 -21.73 36.80
CA HIS A 49 24.57 -21.36 36.40
C HIS A 49 24.22 -20.11 37.23
N PRO A 50 24.13 -18.90 36.64
CA PRO A 50 23.40 -17.84 37.32
C PRO A 50 22.00 -18.38 37.64
N PRO A 51 21.37 -17.93 38.75
CA PRO A 51 20.00 -18.33 39.07
C PRO A 51 19.13 -18.22 37.82
N PRO A 52 18.14 -19.13 37.62
CA PRO A 52 17.29 -19.10 36.45
C PRO A 52 16.81 -17.66 36.25
N PRO A 53 17.04 -17.07 35.06
CA PRO A 53 16.74 -15.66 34.88
C PRO A 53 15.26 -15.45 35.20
N PRO A 54 14.92 -14.36 35.90
CA PRO A 54 13.53 -14.08 36.20
C PRO A 54 12.74 -14.09 34.89
N THR A 55 11.63 -14.82 34.89
CA THR A 55 10.71 -14.90 33.75
C THR A 55 9.44 -14.14 34.07
N ILE A 56 8.79 -13.64 33.03
CA ILE A 56 7.52 -12.93 33.11
C ILE A 56 6.52 -13.60 32.17
N TRP A 57 5.28 -13.73 32.64
CA TRP A 57 4.19 -14.30 31.85
C TRP A 57 3.67 -13.30 30.82
N CYS A 58 3.55 -13.73 29.56
CA CYS A 58 2.89 -12.96 28.52
C CYS A 58 1.48 -13.52 28.25
N PRO A 59 0.39 -12.75 28.49
CA PRO A 59 -0.97 -13.22 28.27
C PRO A 59 -1.33 -13.38 26.78
N ALA A 60 -0.70 -12.59 25.89
CA ALA A 60 -0.98 -12.64 24.45
C ALA A 60 -0.35 -13.86 23.74
N CYS A 61 0.69 -14.46 24.35
CA CYS A 61 1.41 -15.61 23.78
C CYS A 61 1.33 -16.87 24.65
N GLU A 62 0.69 -16.77 25.82
CA GLU A 62 0.57 -17.85 26.81
C GLU A 62 1.91 -18.56 27.09
N LEU A 63 3.00 -17.77 27.25
CA LEU A 63 4.35 -18.28 27.45
C LEU A 63 5.12 -17.46 28.50
N HIS A 64 6.00 -18.13 29.26
CA HIS A 64 6.96 -17.47 30.15
C HIS A 64 8.20 -17.02 29.36
N VAL A 65 8.46 -15.72 29.36
CA VAL A 65 9.55 -15.08 28.60
C VAL A 65 10.60 -14.56 29.59
N PRO A 66 11.91 -14.64 29.30
CA PRO A 66 12.93 -14.04 30.14
C PRO A 66 12.75 -12.52 30.26
N VAL A 67 12.88 -11.97 31.47
CA VAL A 67 12.75 -10.51 31.69
C VAL A 67 13.74 -9.71 30.85
N SER A 68 14.96 -10.23 30.64
CA SER A 68 15.99 -9.59 29.80
C SER A 68 15.61 -9.45 28.33
N SER A 69 14.74 -10.33 27.82
CA SER A 69 14.32 -10.36 26.41
C SER A 69 12.85 -10.00 26.21
N TYR A 70 12.15 -9.56 27.27
CA TYR A 70 10.73 -9.23 27.20
C TYR A 70 10.44 -8.12 26.18
N GLU A 71 11.25 -7.05 26.14
CA GLU A 71 11.15 -5.99 25.11
C GLU A 71 11.31 -6.53 23.69
N ARG A 72 12.24 -7.48 23.51
CA ARG A 72 12.47 -8.13 22.20
C ARG A 72 11.29 -9.01 21.81
N HIS A 73 10.71 -9.71 22.78
CA HIS A 73 9.51 -10.52 22.61
C HIS A 73 8.32 -9.65 22.19
N LEU A 74 8.05 -8.53 22.88
CA LEU A 74 6.93 -7.62 22.58
C LEU A 74 6.98 -7.04 21.15
N ARG A 75 8.18 -6.79 20.63
CA ARG A 75 8.39 -6.27 19.27
C ARG A 75 8.55 -7.37 18.21
N GLY A 76 8.56 -8.63 18.63
CA GLY A 76 8.67 -9.77 17.74
C GLY A 76 7.43 -9.91 16.85
N THR A 77 7.63 -10.30 15.60
CA THR A 77 6.53 -10.52 14.65
C THR A 77 5.55 -11.58 15.14
N THR A 78 6.04 -12.62 15.84
CA THR A 78 5.20 -13.66 16.45
C THR A 78 4.27 -13.10 17.53
N HIS A 79 4.78 -12.23 18.41
CA HIS A 79 3.97 -11.55 19.42
C HIS A 79 2.96 -10.60 18.78
N LEU A 80 3.37 -9.79 17.80
CA LEU A 80 2.50 -8.83 17.13
C LEU A 80 1.35 -9.49 16.35
N VAL A 81 1.57 -10.69 15.80
CA VAL A 81 0.53 -11.47 15.11
C VAL A 81 -0.41 -12.14 16.11
N SER A 82 0.12 -12.64 17.23
CA SER A 82 -0.67 -13.25 18.31
C SER A 82 -1.49 -12.22 19.09
N LYS A 83 -0.98 -10.99 19.19
CA LYS A 83 -1.70 -9.86 19.75
C LYS A 83 -2.86 -9.54 18.83
N THR A 84 -4.07 -9.92 19.23
CA THR A 84 -5.31 -9.43 18.63
C THR A 84 -5.24 -7.90 18.63
N SER A 85 -5.21 -7.27 17.45
CA SER A 85 -5.15 -5.81 17.39
C SER A 85 -6.46 -5.25 17.92
N GLU A 86 -6.48 -4.89 19.19
CA GLU A 86 -7.60 -4.17 19.82
C GLU A 86 -7.63 -2.70 19.41
N ALA A 87 -6.61 -2.22 18.69
CA ALA A 87 -6.56 -0.86 18.22
C ALA A 87 -7.77 -0.62 17.30
N PRO A 88 -8.70 0.29 17.68
CA PRO A 88 -9.81 0.67 16.82
C PRO A 88 -9.23 1.14 15.49
N ILE A 89 -9.83 0.69 14.38
CA ILE A 89 -9.48 1.20 13.05
C ILE A 89 -9.62 2.73 13.14
N PRO A 90 -8.57 3.50 12.80
CA PRO A 90 -8.62 4.94 12.94
C PRO A 90 -9.79 5.47 12.13
N ASP A 91 -10.67 6.19 12.81
CA ASP A 91 -11.86 6.74 12.18
C ASP A 91 -11.47 7.80 11.15
N VAL A 92 -12.07 7.71 9.97
CA VAL A 92 -11.79 8.62 8.86
C VAL A 92 -12.42 9.99 9.11
N LEU A 93 -13.48 10.03 9.91
CA LEU A 93 -13.94 11.28 10.48
C LEU A 93 -12.94 11.69 11.56
N THR A 94 -12.43 12.90 11.45
CA THR A 94 -11.62 13.53 12.50
C THR A 94 -12.21 14.91 12.76
N LEU A 95 -13.37 14.95 13.43
CA LEU A 95 -13.91 16.20 13.93
C LEU A 95 -13.30 16.45 15.31
N ASN A 96 -12.51 17.49 15.43
CA ASN A 96 -11.93 17.90 16.71
C ASN A 96 -12.93 18.71 17.54
N GLU A 97 -12.78 18.65 18.87
CA GLU A 97 -13.62 19.40 19.80
C GLU A 97 -13.51 20.92 19.65
N ALA A 98 -12.40 21.41 19.08
CA ALA A 98 -12.22 22.82 18.77
C ALA A 98 -13.09 23.31 17.58
N ASN A 99 -13.65 22.40 16.78
CA ASN A 99 -14.53 22.77 15.68
C ASN A 99 -15.87 23.29 16.20
N ARG A 100 -16.23 24.53 15.85
CA ARG A 100 -17.51 25.14 16.26
C ARG A 100 -18.73 24.31 15.83
N GLY A 101 -18.71 23.74 14.63
CA GLY A 101 -19.78 22.87 14.15
C GLY A 101 -19.92 21.59 14.98
N PHE A 102 -18.80 21.00 15.40
CA PHE A 102 -18.81 19.85 16.32
C PHE A 102 -19.45 20.22 17.66
N GLN A 103 -19.05 21.36 18.26
CA GLN A 103 -19.62 21.85 19.51
C GLN A 103 -21.13 22.10 19.39
N MET A 104 -21.57 22.70 18.29
CA MET A 104 -22.99 22.94 18.01
C MET A 104 -23.78 21.62 17.90
N LEU A 105 -23.24 20.62 17.20
CA LEU A 105 -23.89 19.32 17.06
C LEU A 105 -24.00 18.62 18.43
N ARG A 106 -22.92 18.61 19.22
CA ARG A 106 -22.92 18.05 20.58
C ARG A 106 -23.93 18.76 21.48
N ALA A 107 -24.02 20.08 21.40
CA ALA A 107 -24.99 20.87 22.16
C ALA A 107 -26.46 20.55 21.80
N GLN A 108 -26.71 20.09 20.57
CA GLN A 108 -28.03 19.62 20.11
C GLN A 108 -28.30 18.14 20.44
N GLY A 109 -27.42 17.49 21.21
CA GLY A 109 -27.58 16.10 21.64
C GLY A 109 -27.05 15.07 20.64
N TRP A 110 -26.30 15.48 19.60
CA TRP A 110 -25.64 14.52 18.71
C TRP A 110 -24.42 13.86 19.38
N GLU A 111 -24.18 12.58 19.09
CA GLU A 111 -23.01 11.84 19.56
C GLU A 111 -22.05 11.50 18.43
N TYR A 112 -20.74 11.61 18.71
CA TYR A 112 -19.71 11.44 17.68
C TYR A 112 -19.69 10.03 17.07
N ASP A 113 -20.00 9.01 17.87
CA ASP A 113 -19.97 7.61 17.43
C ASP A 113 -21.25 7.18 16.70
N GLN A 114 -22.25 8.07 16.60
CA GLN A 114 -23.56 7.77 16.03
C GLN A 114 -23.88 8.60 14.78
N GLY A 115 -24.81 8.06 13.99
CA GLY A 115 -25.43 8.78 12.88
C GLY A 115 -26.36 9.90 13.35
N LEU A 116 -26.83 10.72 12.41
CA LEU A 116 -27.89 11.70 12.67
C LEU A 116 -29.28 11.06 12.56
N GLY A 117 -30.29 11.64 13.23
CA GLY A 117 -31.67 11.19 13.21
C GLY A 117 -32.13 10.62 14.56
N ALA A 118 -33.44 10.40 14.71
CA ALA A 118 -34.05 10.02 16.00
C ALA A 118 -33.41 8.78 16.65
N ASP A 119 -33.09 7.77 15.83
CA ASP A 119 -32.47 6.52 16.28
C ASP A 119 -31.01 6.40 15.77
N GLY A 120 -30.40 7.52 15.36
CA GLY A 120 -29.06 7.52 14.76
C GLY A 120 -28.99 6.81 13.40
N GLN A 121 -30.11 6.70 12.68
CA GLN A 121 -30.23 5.95 11.41
C GLN A 121 -29.46 6.56 10.23
N GLY A 122 -29.06 7.83 10.36
CA GLY A 122 -28.31 8.55 9.35
C GLY A 122 -26.90 7.99 9.21
N ARG A 123 -26.31 8.15 8.02
CA ARG A 123 -24.93 7.73 7.82
C ARG A 123 -23.99 8.67 8.60
N ARG A 124 -23.09 8.08 9.38
CA ARG A 124 -22.05 8.79 10.13
C ARG A 124 -21.02 9.46 9.21
N HIS A 125 -20.45 8.71 8.27
CA HIS A 125 -19.42 9.20 7.35
C HIS A 125 -19.99 9.94 6.12
N PRO A 126 -19.26 10.87 5.50
CA PRO A 126 -19.65 11.50 4.24
C PRO A 126 -19.77 10.50 3.08
N ILE A 127 -20.56 10.82 2.05
CA ILE A 127 -20.52 10.04 0.80
C ILE A 127 -19.18 10.28 0.12
N SER A 128 -18.49 9.20 -0.24
CA SER A 128 -17.35 9.27 -1.14
C SER A 128 -17.82 9.71 -2.54
N THR A 129 -17.36 10.86 -3.01
CA THR A 129 -17.66 11.39 -4.34
C THR A 129 -16.47 11.26 -5.28
N ARG A 130 -16.69 11.41 -6.60
CA ARG A 130 -15.63 11.43 -7.62
C ARG A 130 -15.81 12.63 -8.51
N LEU A 131 -14.77 13.44 -8.67
CA LEU A 131 -14.78 14.54 -9.63
C LEU A 131 -14.59 13.97 -11.04
N LYS A 132 -15.48 14.32 -11.96
CA LYS A 132 -15.41 13.88 -13.36
C LYS A 132 -14.82 15.00 -14.22
N ASN A 133 -13.54 14.87 -14.53
CA ASN A 133 -12.82 15.84 -15.38
C ASN A 133 -12.67 15.38 -16.85
N ASP A 134 -13.18 14.21 -17.20
CA ASP A 134 -13.02 13.61 -18.53
C ASP A 134 -14.24 13.80 -19.45
N ARG A 135 -14.04 13.58 -20.76
CA ARG A 135 -15.11 13.56 -21.78
C ARG A 135 -15.69 12.17 -22.03
N LEU A 136 -15.26 11.16 -21.28
CA LEU A 136 -15.75 9.80 -21.46
C LEU A 136 -17.22 9.68 -21.05
N GLY A 137 -17.94 8.81 -21.75
CA GLY A 137 -19.32 8.46 -21.43
C GLY A 137 -19.46 7.78 -20.08
N LEU A 138 -20.69 7.71 -19.58
CA LEU A 138 -21.02 6.87 -18.43
C LEU A 138 -20.74 5.40 -18.81
N GLY A 139 -20.15 4.63 -17.89
CA GLY A 139 -19.81 3.21 -18.12
C GLY A 139 -18.44 2.92 -18.75
N ALA A 140 -17.69 3.93 -19.20
CA ALA A 140 -16.30 3.72 -19.62
C ALA A 140 -15.45 3.15 -18.46
N LYS A 141 -14.55 2.19 -18.73
CA LYS A 141 -13.66 1.60 -17.70
C LYS A 141 -12.86 2.71 -17.02
N ARG A 142 -13.05 2.89 -15.72
CA ARG A 142 -12.43 3.97 -14.92
C ARG A 142 -11.33 3.41 -14.03
N ASN A 143 -10.35 4.25 -13.70
CA ASN A 143 -9.38 3.98 -12.63
C ASN A 143 -10.07 3.92 -11.25
N LYS A 144 -9.39 3.39 -10.22
CA LYS A 144 -9.91 3.12 -8.85
C LYS A 144 -10.48 4.35 -8.13
N ARG A 145 -11.55 4.16 -7.34
CA ARG A 145 -12.27 5.21 -6.57
C ARG A 145 -11.43 5.64 -5.36
N VAL A 146 -11.11 6.93 -5.26
CA VAL A 146 -10.50 7.56 -4.08
C VAL A 146 -11.14 8.94 -3.93
N VAL A 147 -11.41 9.39 -2.70
CA VAL A 147 -11.76 10.78 -2.40
C VAL A 147 -10.50 11.60 -2.56
N THR A 148 -10.29 12.17 -3.74
CA THR A 148 -9.00 12.80 -4.10
C THR A 148 -8.99 14.31 -4.01
N HIS A 149 -10.10 14.99 -3.66
CA HIS A 149 -10.22 16.43 -3.88
C HIS A 149 -10.65 17.20 -2.64
N SER A 150 -9.82 18.15 -2.23
CA SER A 150 -10.18 19.24 -1.32
C SER A 150 -11.11 20.24 -2.02
N HIS A 151 -11.90 21.01 -1.25
CA HIS A 151 -12.68 22.14 -1.79
C HIS A 151 -11.80 23.06 -2.66
N TYR A 152 -10.55 23.31 -2.24
CA TYR A 152 -9.57 24.08 -2.99
C TYR A 152 -9.29 23.48 -4.38
N GLU A 153 -9.14 22.16 -4.49
CA GLU A 153 -8.89 21.51 -5.78
C GLU A 153 -10.09 21.57 -6.70
N ILE A 154 -11.31 21.45 -6.16
CA ILE A 154 -12.56 21.56 -6.95
C ILE A 154 -12.68 22.97 -7.54
N VAL A 155 -12.37 23.99 -6.75
CA VAL A 155 -12.47 25.40 -7.16
C VAL A 155 -11.34 25.79 -8.12
N ASN A 156 -10.14 25.23 -7.93
CA ASN A 156 -8.97 25.56 -8.76
C ASN A 156 -8.76 24.63 -9.95
N THR A 157 -9.48 23.50 -10.05
CA THR A 157 -9.48 22.72 -11.28
C THR A 157 -9.98 23.62 -12.41
N PRO A 158 -9.19 23.78 -13.49
CA PRO A 158 -9.58 24.66 -14.58
C PRO A 158 -10.90 24.16 -15.17
N THR A 159 -11.97 24.89 -14.89
CA THR A 159 -13.23 24.72 -15.61
C THR A 159 -12.98 25.05 -17.08
N ARG A 160 -13.80 24.50 -17.98
CA ARG A 160 -13.65 24.67 -19.43
C ARG A 160 -13.53 26.13 -19.91
N SER A 161 -13.92 27.10 -19.09
CA SER A 161 -13.76 28.54 -19.29
C SER A 161 -12.32 29.08 -19.14
N THR A 162 -11.42 28.38 -18.44
CA THR A 162 -10.06 28.86 -18.14
C THR A 162 -8.97 28.14 -18.93
N LEU A 163 -9.31 27.14 -19.74
CA LEU A 163 -8.37 26.58 -20.71
C LEU A 163 -7.99 27.68 -21.72
N PRO A 164 -6.70 27.85 -22.05
CA PRO A 164 -6.29 28.85 -23.03
C PRO A 164 -7.05 28.61 -24.33
N GLU A 165 -7.86 29.59 -24.71
CA GLU A 165 -8.63 29.54 -25.93
C GLU A 165 -7.66 29.38 -27.10
N VAL A 166 -7.68 28.21 -27.73
CA VAL A 166 -6.93 27.99 -28.97
C VAL A 166 -7.53 28.96 -29.98
N LYS A 167 -6.83 30.06 -30.24
CA LYS A 167 -7.23 31.07 -31.24
C LYS A 167 -7.44 30.36 -32.56
N LYS A 168 -8.71 30.16 -32.94
CA LYS A 168 -9.05 29.64 -34.26
C LYS A 168 -8.67 30.72 -35.29
N PRO A 169 -7.99 30.36 -36.39
CA PRO A 169 -7.59 31.34 -37.40
C PRO A 169 -8.82 32.06 -37.95
N ASN A 170 -8.69 33.37 -38.17
CA ASN A 170 -9.78 34.17 -38.71
C ASN A 170 -10.08 33.74 -40.17
N ARG A 171 -11.32 33.88 -40.65
CA ARG A 171 -11.72 33.57 -42.04
C ARG A 171 -10.77 34.19 -43.08
N ARG A 172 -10.31 35.43 -42.85
CA ARG A 172 -9.34 36.10 -43.73
C ARG A 172 -7.98 35.39 -43.76
N GLU A 173 -7.54 34.86 -42.62
CA GLU A 173 -6.27 34.17 -42.44
C GLU A 173 -6.31 32.76 -43.07
N ILE A 174 -7.46 32.09 -42.99
CA ILE A 174 -7.73 30.82 -43.69
C ILE A 174 -7.64 31.03 -45.21
N VAL A 175 -8.36 32.03 -45.74
CA VAL A 175 -8.36 32.34 -47.18
C VAL A 175 -6.96 32.73 -47.68
N ALA A 176 -6.21 33.52 -46.89
CA ALA A 176 -4.84 33.90 -47.24
C ALA A 176 -3.89 32.69 -47.28
N ARG A 177 -4.07 31.72 -46.38
CA ARG A 177 -3.30 30.47 -46.37
C ARG A 177 -3.62 29.62 -47.60
N GLU A 178 -4.89 29.43 -47.93
CA GLU A 178 -5.29 28.67 -49.13
C GLU A 178 -4.75 29.28 -50.44
N LYS A 179 -4.72 30.62 -50.52
CA LYS A 179 -4.15 31.30 -51.69
C LYS A 179 -2.64 31.03 -51.81
N ARG A 180 -1.90 31.10 -50.69
CA ARG A 180 -0.46 30.82 -50.66
C ARG A 180 -0.17 29.37 -51.04
N ASP A 181 -0.91 28.42 -50.47
CA ASP A 181 -0.77 26.99 -50.79
C ASP A 181 -1.07 26.71 -52.28
N ARG A 182 -2.01 27.46 -52.89
CA ARG A 182 -2.31 27.36 -54.33
C ARG A 182 -1.16 27.88 -55.19
N GLU A 183 -0.61 29.04 -54.84
CA GLU A 183 0.52 29.65 -55.56
C GLU A 183 1.76 28.76 -55.47
N GLU A 184 2.07 28.21 -54.29
CA GLU A 184 3.15 27.25 -54.10
C GLU A 184 2.97 25.98 -54.93
N ARG A 185 1.75 25.42 -54.98
CA ARG A 185 1.44 24.26 -55.84
C ARG A 185 1.65 24.58 -57.32
N LEU A 186 1.20 25.74 -57.78
CA LEU A 186 1.38 26.15 -59.17
C LEU A 186 2.86 26.37 -59.52
N ALA A 187 3.62 27.00 -58.62
CA ALA A 187 5.07 27.17 -58.76
C ALA A 187 5.80 25.83 -58.79
N MET A 188 5.40 24.88 -57.93
CA MET A 188 5.93 23.52 -57.93
C MET A 188 5.65 22.79 -59.25
N ILE A 189 4.42 22.89 -59.78
CA ILE A 189 4.06 22.30 -61.07
C ILE A 189 4.87 22.92 -62.21
N ALA A 190 5.05 24.25 -62.21
CA ALA A 190 5.86 24.94 -63.21
C ALA A 190 7.35 24.54 -63.14
N TYR A 191 7.87 24.28 -61.94
CA TYR A 191 9.23 23.80 -61.73
C TYR A 191 9.42 22.36 -62.24
N MET A 192 8.44 21.48 -62.03
CA MET A 192 8.52 20.07 -62.46
C MET A 192 8.31 19.88 -63.97
N ASN A 193 7.69 20.85 -64.65
CA ASN A 193 7.43 20.81 -66.09
C ASN A 193 8.51 21.53 -66.93
N ARG A 194 9.66 21.85 -66.34
CA ARG A 194 10.82 22.47 -66.98
C ARG A 194 11.97 21.48 -67.07
#